data_AF-A0A928WZN9-F1
#
_entry.id   AF-A0A928WZN9-F1
#
_cell.length_a   1.000
_cell.length_b   1.000
_cell.length_c   1.000
_cell.angle_alpha   90.00
_cell.angle_beta   90.00
_cell.angle_gamma   90.00
#
_symmetry.space_group_name_H-M   'P 1'
#
loop_
_entity.id
_entity.type
_entity.pdbx_description
1 polymer ?
#
loop_
_entity_poly.entity_id
_entity_poly.type
_entity_poly.pdbx_seq_one_letter_code
_entity_poly.pdbx_strand_id
1 'polypeptide(L)'
;MISIPPTKSPRWSIELATLSCLAILYGPLLFHWVWDGWINKNISIQHEYFSHGILGIPLAFKLVWDKRQTWHQLVDRLHWSGVVCLAVAFVFYTSGVMDAVNLSFPLMLTGLLLCLKGPAGLKLMLFPLVLIVFSTPTQLPYLIEPYILPLQRFIATVAGTILHGLGYEVEVNNIYLSMNQQLVEVAPHCAGLKMLFTSLYMGLILTYWTDLYRSKLRTGIFFVGIISVSVIGNILRNTILTFFHGHSMTAAFHWLHESWGGDVYSAVMLGALVLIVNAIQTHVPATLATVTVQDAGTTSMSSPPPFDF
;
A
#
# COMPACT_ATOMS: atom_id res chain seq x y z
N MET A 1 -30.80 -6.40 -13.28
CA MET A 1 -30.49 -4.99 -12.97
C MET A 1 -31.79 -4.23 -12.97
N ILE A 2 -32.09 -3.42 -11.95
CA ILE A 2 -33.39 -2.73 -11.82
C ILE A 2 -33.11 -1.23 -11.69
N SER A 3 -33.63 -0.43 -12.63
CA SER A 3 -33.61 1.03 -12.53
C SER A 3 -34.74 1.48 -11.60
N ILE A 4 -34.40 2.13 -10.50
CA ILE A 4 -35.38 2.61 -9.53
C ILE A 4 -35.88 3.99 -10.03
N PRO A 5 -37.19 4.21 -10.17
CA PRO A 5 -37.72 5.53 -10.52
C PRO A 5 -37.38 6.56 -9.43
N PRO A 6 -37.16 7.84 -9.77
CA PRO A 6 -36.78 8.85 -8.80
C PRO A 6 -37.89 9.02 -7.74
N THR A 7 -37.61 8.62 -6.50
CA THR A 7 -38.54 8.78 -5.37
C THR A 7 -38.54 10.23 -4.89
N LYS A 8 -39.72 10.74 -4.50
CA LYS A 8 -39.91 12.10 -3.95
C LYS A 8 -39.40 12.29 -2.50
N SER A 9 -38.90 11.24 -1.85
CA SER A 9 -38.30 11.37 -0.52
C SER A 9 -37.03 12.23 -0.60
N PRO A 10 -36.78 13.13 0.38
CA PRO A 10 -35.53 13.88 0.42
C PRO A 10 -34.39 12.87 0.58
N ARG A 11 -33.59 12.69 -0.48
CA ARG A 11 -32.44 11.76 -0.52
C ARG A 11 -31.52 11.87 0.70
N TRP A 12 -31.42 13.07 1.25
CA TRP A 12 -30.66 13.37 2.46
C TRP A 12 -31.12 12.58 3.69
N SER A 13 -32.42 12.25 3.83
CA SER A 13 -32.92 11.45 4.95
C SER A 13 -32.44 10.00 4.90
N ILE A 14 -32.36 9.40 3.71
CA ILE A 14 -31.85 8.03 3.54
C ILE A 14 -30.33 8.01 3.77
N GLU A 15 -29.62 9.00 3.26
CA GLU A 15 -28.18 9.14 3.47
C GLU A 15 -27.85 9.31 4.95
N LEU A 16 -28.57 10.20 5.65
CA LEU A 16 -28.43 10.37 7.10
C LEU A 16 -28.73 9.08 7.86
N ALA A 17 -29.81 8.39 7.53
CA ALA A 17 -30.16 7.13 8.18
C ALA A 17 -29.07 6.06 7.97
N THR A 18 -28.53 5.97 6.75
CA THR A 18 -27.46 5.03 6.41
C THR A 18 -26.17 5.36 7.15
N LEU A 19 -25.77 6.64 7.17
CA LEU A 19 -24.59 7.11 7.89
C LEU A 19 -24.74 6.92 9.41
N SER A 20 -25.92 7.18 9.96
CA SER A 20 -26.22 6.98 11.38
C SER A 20 -26.14 5.50 11.75
N CYS A 21 -26.72 4.62 10.92
CA CYS A 21 -26.65 3.19 11.11
C CYS A 21 -25.20 2.67 11.06
N LEU A 22 -24.41 3.11 10.07
CA LEU A 22 -22.98 2.80 9.99
C LEU A 22 -22.22 3.30 11.23
N ALA A 23 -22.48 4.53 11.68
CA ALA A 23 -21.81 5.10 12.85
C ALA A 23 -22.14 4.32 14.13
N ILE A 24 -23.39 3.88 14.30
CA ILE A 24 -23.80 3.07 15.45
C ILE A 24 -23.15 1.69 15.40
N LEU A 25 -23.15 1.04 14.24
CA LEU A 25 -22.66 -0.33 14.08
C LEU A 25 -21.12 -0.41 14.13
N TYR A 26 -20.45 0.48 13.42
CA TYR A 26 -18.99 0.44 13.24
C TYR A 26 -18.24 1.49 14.05
N GLY A 27 -18.92 2.44 14.70
CA GLY A 27 -18.29 3.41 15.60
C GLY A 27 -17.45 2.76 16.70
N PRO A 28 -17.96 1.74 17.42
CA PRO A 28 -17.17 1.01 18.41
C PRO A 28 -15.95 0.30 17.80
N LEU A 29 -16.09 -0.28 16.62
CA LEU A 29 -14.99 -0.95 15.91
C LEU A 29 -13.89 0.05 15.50
N LEU A 30 -14.28 1.18 14.93
CA LEU A 30 -13.34 2.24 14.53
C LEU A 30 -12.67 2.88 15.76
N PHE A 31 -13.41 3.06 16.85
CA PHE A 31 -12.84 3.54 18.12
C PHE A 31 -11.82 2.54 18.67
N HIS A 32 -12.14 1.25 18.64
CA HIS A 32 -11.22 0.18 19.03
C HIS A 32 -9.95 0.22 18.15
N TRP A 33 -10.08 0.30 16.83
CA TRP A 33 -8.92 0.42 15.92
C TRP A 33 -8.03 1.62 16.23
N VAL A 34 -8.61 2.79 16.49
CA VAL A 34 -7.85 4.02 16.75
C VAL A 34 -7.26 4.02 18.15
N TRP A 35 -8.08 3.83 19.19
CA TRP A 35 -7.68 3.97 20.57
C TRP A 35 -6.87 2.77 21.06
N ASP A 36 -7.48 1.58 21.04
CA ASP A 36 -6.82 0.37 21.52
C ASP A 36 -5.77 -0.12 20.52
N GLY A 37 -6.00 0.10 19.22
CA GLY A 37 -5.11 -0.38 18.16
C GLY A 37 -3.90 0.48 17.91
N TRP A 38 -4.09 1.59 17.21
CA TRP A 38 -2.97 2.41 16.71
C TRP A 38 -2.36 3.32 17.77
N ILE A 39 -3.16 3.86 18.70
CA ILE A 39 -2.66 4.74 19.77
C ILE A 39 -2.04 3.92 20.90
N ASN A 40 -2.76 2.93 21.42
CA ASN A 40 -2.28 2.10 22.53
C ASN A 40 -1.47 0.87 22.09
N LYS A 41 -1.22 0.71 20.77
CA LYS A 41 -0.40 -0.34 20.16
C LYS A 41 -0.84 -1.78 20.50
N ASN A 42 -2.11 -2.00 20.85
CA ASN A 42 -2.58 -3.28 21.41
C ASN A 42 -3.20 -4.22 20.35
N ILE A 43 -3.78 -3.69 19.27
CA ILE A 43 -4.43 -4.49 18.20
C ILE A 43 -3.46 -4.87 17.09
N SER A 44 -2.26 -4.29 17.08
CA SER A 44 -1.25 -4.75 16.13
C SER A 44 -0.65 -6.05 16.64
N ILE A 45 -1.44 -7.11 16.47
CA ILE A 45 -1.15 -8.54 16.59
C ILE A 45 0.36 -8.69 16.62
N GLN A 46 0.97 -8.81 17.81
CA GLN A 46 2.41 -8.89 18.11
C GLN A 46 3.36 -7.79 17.55
N HIS A 47 3.12 -7.21 16.37
CA HIS A 47 3.97 -6.28 15.63
C HIS A 47 3.14 -5.22 14.88
N GLU A 48 3.60 -3.97 14.92
CA GLU A 48 2.95 -2.73 14.44
C GLU A 48 2.79 -2.59 12.90
N TYR A 49 2.21 -3.56 12.18
CA TYR A 49 2.12 -3.51 10.71
C TYR A 49 1.15 -2.46 10.15
N PHE A 50 0.06 -2.17 10.86
CA PHE A 50 -1.05 -1.34 10.35
C PHE A 50 -1.05 0.08 10.91
N SER A 51 0.01 0.54 11.58
CA SER A 51 0.05 1.88 12.20
C SER A 51 -0.19 3.03 11.20
N HIS A 52 0.07 2.81 9.91
CA HIS A 52 -0.23 3.76 8.84
C HIS A 52 -1.74 4.02 8.63
N GLY A 53 -2.61 3.14 9.15
CA GLY A 53 -4.06 3.30 9.08
C GLY A 53 -4.59 4.55 9.80
N ILE A 54 -3.84 5.09 10.77
CA ILE A 54 -4.18 6.34 11.47
C ILE A 54 -4.24 7.54 10.51
N LEU A 55 -3.41 7.54 9.46
CA LEU A 55 -3.45 8.54 8.39
C LEU A 55 -4.42 8.15 7.28
N GLY A 56 -4.58 6.84 7.07
CA GLY A 56 -5.42 6.27 6.04
C GLY A 56 -6.90 6.56 6.14
N ILE A 57 -7.49 6.34 7.33
CA ILE A 57 -8.93 6.53 7.56
C ILE A 57 -9.34 8.00 7.39
N PRO A 58 -8.66 9.00 8.00
CA PRO A 58 -8.99 10.41 7.79
C PRO A 58 -8.84 10.85 6.33
N LEU A 59 -7.80 10.37 5.65
CA LEU A 59 -7.59 10.67 4.22
C LEU A 59 -8.72 10.08 3.37
N ALA A 60 -9.11 8.83 3.61
CA ALA A 60 -10.24 8.19 2.92
C ALA A 60 -11.54 8.99 3.15
N PHE A 61 -11.81 9.42 4.38
CA PHE A 61 -12.96 10.25 4.71
C PHE A 61 -12.96 11.57 3.94
N LYS A 62 -11.82 12.28 3.93
CA LYS A 62 -11.65 13.54 3.18
C LYS A 62 -11.87 13.33 1.67
N LEU A 63 -11.36 12.24 1.10
CA LEU A 63 -11.54 11.93 -0.31
C LEU A 63 -12.99 11.60 -0.67
N VAL A 64 -13.72 10.90 0.21
CA VAL A 64 -15.16 10.68 0.06
C VAL A 64 -15.91 12.02 0.11
N TRP A 65 -15.54 12.90 1.04
CA TRP A 65 -16.13 14.23 1.19
C TRP A 65 -15.92 15.11 -0.05
N ASP A 66 -14.74 15.09 -0.64
CA ASP A 66 -14.43 15.82 -1.87
C ASP A 66 -15.27 15.32 -3.06
N LYS A 67 -15.51 14.00 -3.12
CA LYS A 67 -16.26 13.35 -4.20
C LYS A 67 -17.79 13.41 -4.03
N ARG A 68 -18.31 14.02 -2.95
CA ARG A 68 -19.75 14.05 -2.64
C ARG A 68 -20.61 14.66 -3.76
N GLN A 69 -20.15 15.74 -4.39
CA GLN A 69 -20.90 16.38 -5.47
C GLN A 69 -21.02 15.46 -6.70
N THR A 70 -19.92 14.82 -7.08
CA THR A 70 -19.88 13.84 -8.17
C THR A 70 -20.74 12.61 -7.84
N TRP A 71 -20.75 12.19 -6.58
CA TRP A 71 -21.61 11.11 -6.10
C TRP A 71 -23.10 11.41 -6.30
N HIS A 72 -23.56 12.62 -5.96
CA HIS A 72 -24.96 13.00 -6.15
C HIS A 72 -25.38 13.10 -7.63
N GLN A 73 -24.43 13.35 -8.54
CA GLN A 73 -24.68 13.38 -9.98
C GLN A 73 -24.82 11.98 -10.60
N LEU A 74 -24.34 10.93 -9.93
CA LEU A 74 -24.49 9.55 -10.42
C LEU A 74 -25.94 9.08 -10.34
N VAL A 75 -26.34 8.24 -11.31
CA VAL A 75 -27.66 7.61 -11.34
C VAL A 75 -27.75 6.52 -10.26
N ASP A 76 -28.86 6.50 -9.52
CA ASP A 76 -29.14 5.45 -8.54
C ASP A 76 -29.41 4.13 -9.25
N ARG A 77 -28.61 3.10 -8.94
CA ARG A 77 -28.71 1.77 -9.54
C ARG A 77 -28.36 0.71 -8.53
N LEU A 78 -29.34 -0.14 -8.21
CA LEU A 78 -29.14 -1.30 -7.36
C LEU A 78 -28.44 -2.43 -8.12
N HIS A 79 -27.31 -2.88 -7.59
CA HIS A 79 -26.60 -4.06 -8.09
C HIS A 79 -26.72 -5.24 -7.12
N TRP A 80 -27.10 -6.42 -7.62
CA TRP A 80 -27.33 -7.62 -6.78
C TRP A 80 -26.08 -8.08 -6.03
N SER A 81 -24.88 -7.91 -6.61
CA SER A 81 -23.64 -8.22 -5.90
C SER A 81 -23.44 -7.33 -4.67
N GLY A 82 -24.04 -6.14 -4.63
CA GLY A 82 -24.06 -5.30 -3.45
C GLY A 82 -24.82 -5.96 -2.30
N VAL A 83 -25.99 -6.54 -2.58
CA VAL A 83 -26.80 -7.28 -1.58
C VAL A 83 -26.03 -8.48 -1.04
N VAL A 84 -25.35 -9.24 -1.92
CA VAL A 84 -24.49 -10.35 -1.51
C VAL A 84 -23.34 -9.86 -0.61
N CYS A 85 -22.68 -8.77 -0.98
CA CYS A 85 -21.62 -8.18 -0.14
C CYS A 85 -22.14 -7.75 1.23
N LEU A 86 -23.33 -7.12 1.30
CA LEU A 86 -23.96 -6.73 2.56
C LEU A 86 -24.28 -7.95 3.44
N ALA A 87 -24.80 -9.03 2.85
CA ALA A 87 -25.09 -10.27 3.57
C ALA A 87 -23.81 -10.91 4.14
N VAL A 88 -22.75 -10.99 3.34
CA VAL A 88 -21.46 -11.53 3.81
C VAL A 88 -20.85 -10.62 4.88
N ALA A 89 -20.91 -9.30 4.71
CA ALA A 89 -20.43 -8.34 5.71
C ALA A 89 -21.18 -8.51 7.04
N PHE A 90 -22.51 -8.72 6.98
CA PHE A 90 -23.29 -8.99 8.18
C PHE A 90 -22.86 -10.27 8.89
N VAL A 91 -22.71 -11.38 8.15
CA VAL A 91 -22.22 -12.65 8.72
C VAL A 91 -20.85 -12.45 9.38
N PHE A 92 -19.93 -11.77 8.69
CA PHE A 92 -18.59 -11.48 9.19
C PHE A 92 -18.62 -10.64 10.47
N TYR A 93 -19.45 -9.60 10.50
CA TYR A 93 -19.64 -8.74 11.66
C TYR A 93 -20.18 -9.52 12.88
N THR A 94 -21.10 -10.46 12.67
CA THR A 94 -21.68 -11.28 13.74
C THR A 94 -20.87 -12.50 14.15
N SER A 95 -19.80 -12.82 13.42
CA SER A 95 -19.04 -14.07 13.60
C SER A 95 -18.27 -14.15 14.92
N GLY A 96 -17.94 -13.02 15.54
CA GLY A 96 -17.07 -12.95 16.72
C GLY A 96 -15.59 -13.22 16.42
N VAL A 97 -15.23 -13.57 15.18
CA VAL A 97 -13.84 -13.76 14.74
C VAL A 97 -13.25 -12.39 14.39
N MET A 98 -12.21 -11.95 15.11
CA MET A 98 -11.65 -10.60 14.99
C MET A 98 -11.37 -10.18 13.54
N ASP A 99 -10.68 -11.02 12.76
CA ASP A 99 -10.35 -10.73 11.36
C ASP A 99 -11.58 -10.60 10.46
N ALA A 100 -12.59 -11.46 10.66
CA ALA A 100 -13.84 -11.37 9.93
C ALA A 100 -14.60 -10.09 10.32
N VAL A 101 -14.67 -9.76 11.60
CA VAL A 101 -15.27 -8.51 12.09
C VAL A 101 -14.57 -7.30 11.47
N ASN A 102 -13.23 -7.29 11.41
CA ASN A 102 -12.46 -6.20 10.81
C ASN A 102 -12.75 -6.08 9.31
N LEU A 103 -12.73 -7.19 8.58
CA LEU A 103 -13.03 -7.24 7.14
C LEU A 103 -14.49 -6.92 6.81
N SER A 104 -15.40 -7.04 7.78
CA SER A 104 -16.81 -6.71 7.58
C SER A 104 -17.01 -5.24 7.21
N PHE A 105 -16.19 -4.33 7.75
CA PHE A 105 -16.31 -2.89 7.49
C PHE A 105 -16.08 -2.50 6.02
N PRO A 106 -14.91 -2.78 5.40
CA PRO A 106 -14.71 -2.49 3.98
C PRO A 106 -15.70 -3.26 3.07
N LEU A 107 -16.12 -4.47 3.47
CA LEU A 107 -17.09 -5.24 2.71
C LEU A 107 -18.50 -4.62 2.76
N MET A 108 -18.91 -4.12 3.93
CA MET A 108 -20.15 -3.36 4.13
C MET A 108 -20.16 -2.11 3.25
N LEU A 109 -19.07 -1.33 3.26
CA LEU A 109 -18.94 -0.15 2.41
C LEU A 109 -19.04 -0.51 0.93
N THR A 110 -18.36 -1.57 0.50
CA THR A 110 -18.44 -2.08 -0.89
C THR A 110 -19.87 -2.44 -1.28
N GLY A 111 -20.59 -3.15 -0.40
CA GLY A 111 -21.99 -3.51 -0.58
C GLY A 111 -22.90 -2.29 -0.70
N LEU A 112 -22.73 -1.29 0.17
CA LEU A 112 -23.49 -0.04 0.13
C LEU A 112 -23.24 0.74 -1.16
N LEU A 113 -21.99 0.88 -1.59
CA LEU A 113 -21.64 1.58 -2.83
C LEU A 113 -22.32 0.95 -4.05
N LEU A 114 -22.30 -0.38 -4.11
CA LEU A 114 -22.94 -1.16 -5.18
C LEU A 114 -24.48 -1.13 -5.11
N CYS A 115 -25.06 -1.07 -3.92
CA CYS A 115 -26.51 -0.99 -3.75
C CYS A 115 -27.07 0.40 -4.10
N LEU A 116 -26.33 1.47 -3.79
CA LEU A 116 -26.79 2.84 -3.99
C LEU A 116 -26.56 3.32 -5.43
N LYS A 117 -25.35 3.12 -5.97
CA LYS A 117 -24.93 3.69 -7.26
C LYS A 117 -24.36 2.65 -8.23
N GLY A 118 -24.35 1.38 -7.85
CA GLY A 118 -23.82 0.30 -8.66
C GLY A 118 -22.31 0.42 -8.93
N PRO A 119 -21.82 -0.18 -10.03
CA PRO A 119 -20.40 -0.18 -10.37
C PRO A 119 -19.80 1.22 -10.57
N ALA A 120 -20.61 2.21 -10.98
CA ALA A 120 -20.15 3.58 -11.16
C ALA A 120 -19.80 4.26 -9.83
N GLY A 121 -20.60 4.02 -8.78
CA GLY A 121 -20.30 4.48 -7.43
C GLY A 121 -19.06 3.80 -6.85
N LEU A 122 -18.93 2.47 -7.05
CA LEU A 122 -17.75 1.73 -6.63
C LEU A 122 -16.48 2.26 -7.31
N LYS A 123 -16.53 2.52 -8.62
CA LYS A 123 -15.40 3.09 -9.37
C LYS A 123 -15.03 4.50 -8.88
N LEU A 124 -16.03 5.34 -8.56
CA LEU A 124 -15.79 6.68 -8.02
C LEU A 124 -15.06 6.64 -6.66
N MET A 125 -15.45 5.70 -5.80
CA MET A 125 -14.95 5.53 -4.43
C MET A 125 -13.88 4.44 -4.29
N LEU A 126 -13.35 3.91 -5.40
CA LEU A 126 -12.41 2.80 -5.39
C LEU A 126 -11.14 3.13 -4.60
N PHE A 127 -10.59 4.32 -4.81
CA PHE A 127 -9.35 4.73 -4.13
C PHE A 127 -9.55 4.92 -2.61
N PRO A 128 -10.57 5.66 -2.12
CA PRO A 128 -10.91 5.66 -0.70
C PRO A 128 -11.12 4.26 -0.11
N LEU A 129 -11.80 3.37 -0.85
CA LEU A 129 -12.04 2.01 -0.40
C LEU A 129 -10.74 1.21 -0.28
N VAL A 130 -9.83 1.34 -1.25
CA VAL A 130 -8.48 0.74 -1.19
C VAL A 130 -7.73 1.22 0.05
N LEU A 131 -7.76 2.52 0.36
CA LEU A 131 -7.12 3.05 1.57
C LEU A 131 -7.70 2.42 2.84
N ILE A 132 -9.02 2.24 2.93
CA ILE A 132 -9.69 1.60 4.07
C ILE A 132 -9.31 0.13 4.16
N VAL A 133 -9.33 -0.61 3.06
CA VAL A 133 -8.97 -2.04 3.02
C VAL A 133 -7.54 -2.25 3.51
N PHE A 134 -6.58 -1.47 3.00
CA PHE A 134 -5.18 -1.59 3.44
C PHE A 134 -4.94 -1.05 4.85
N SER A 135 -5.83 -0.21 5.38
CA SER A 135 -5.79 0.21 6.78
C SER A 135 -6.47 -0.76 7.73
N THR A 136 -7.25 -1.73 7.22
CA THR A 136 -8.03 -2.66 8.04
C THR A 136 -7.09 -3.67 8.71
N PRO A 137 -7.00 -3.70 10.06
CA PRO A 137 -6.13 -4.63 10.76
C PRO A 137 -6.55 -6.08 10.49
N THR A 138 -5.63 -6.88 9.96
CA THR A 138 -5.88 -8.31 9.65
C THR A 138 -4.61 -9.14 9.89
N GLN A 139 -4.74 -10.46 9.99
CA GLN A 139 -3.59 -11.36 10.07
C GLN A 139 -2.87 -11.58 8.72
N LEU A 140 -3.24 -10.84 7.67
CA LEU A 140 -2.65 -10.97 6.33
C LEU A 140 -1.11 -10.93 6.33
N PRO A 141 -0.42 -10.04 7.08
CA PRO A 141 1.04 -10.04 7.15
C PRO A 141 1.65 -11.37 7.61
N TYR A 142 0.98 -12.11 8.49
CA TYR A 142 1.41 -13.43 8.98
C TYR A 142 1.17 -14.52 7.95
N LEU A 143 0.05 -14.44 7.22
CA LEU A 143 -0.25 -15.40 6.16
C LEU A 143 0.74 -15.31 5.00
N ILE A 144 1.32 -14.13 4.76
CA ILE A 144 2.31 -13.94 3.70
C ILE A 144 3.76 -14.21 4.17
N GLU A 145 3.99 -14.37 5.46
CA GLU A 145 5.31 -14.55 6.05
C GLU A 145 6.13 -15.70 5.41
N PRO A 146 5.58 -16.90 5.18
CA PRO A 146 6.33 -17.98 4.53
C PRO A 146 6.82 -17.63 3.12
N TYR A 147 6.08 -16.76 2.42
CA TYR A 147 6.43 -16.31 1.07
C TYR A 147 7.55 -15.25 1.07
N ILE A 148 7.83 -14.66 2.23
CA ILE A 148 8.87 -13.63 2.41
C ILE A 148 10.20 -14.24 2.88
N LEU A 149 10.19 -15.48 3.38
CA LEU A 149 11.41 -16.20 3.79
C LEU A 149 12.55 -16.17 2.75
N PRO A 150 12.31 -16.37 1.44
CA PRO A 150 13.38 -16.26 0.44
C PRO A 150 14.02 -14.87 0.39
N LEU A 151 13.21 -13.82 0.56
CA LEU A 151 13.70 -12.44 0.60
C LEU A 151 14.54 -12.18 1.85
N GLN A 152 14.15 -12.72 3.01
CA GLN A 152 14.93 -12.60 4.24
C GLN A 152 16.29 -13.30 4.14
N ARG A 153 16.31 -14.50 3.57
CA ARG A 153 17.56 -15.23 3.27
C ARG A 153 18.45 -14.40 2.34
N PHE A 154 17.88 -13.83 1.29
CA PHE A 154 18.61 -12.94 0.38
C PHE A 154 19.21 -11.75 1.13
N ILE A 155 18.42 -11.07 1.96
CA ILE A 155 18.89 -9.94 2.78
C ILE A 155 20.03 -10.38 3.72
N ALA A 156 19.89 -11.51 4.42
CA ALA A 156 20.90 -12.04 5.32
C ALA A 156 22.21 -12.37 4.58
N THR A 157 22.13 -13.07 3.45
CA THR A 157 23.30 -13.42 2.64
C THR A 157 24.02 -12.17 2.13
N VAL A 158 23.30 -11.18 1.60
CA VAL A 158 23.92 -9.94 1.11
C VAL A 158 24.53 -9.14 2.27
N ALA A 159 23.83 -9.02 3.40
CA ALA A 159 24.36 -8.34 4.59
C ALA A 159 25.66 -8.99 5.11
N GLY A 160 25.69 -10.33 5.17
CA GLY A 160 26.89 -11.09 5.55
C GLY A 160 28.03 -10.90 4.55
N THR A 161 27.73 -10.93 3.25
CA THR A 161 28.74 -10.68 2.20
C THR A 161 29.34 -9.27 2.30
N ILE A 162 28.52 -8.26 2.62
CA ILE A 162 29.01 -6.89 2.85
C ILE A 162 29.96 -6.87 4.05
N LEU A 163 29.61 -7.52 5.17
CA LEU A 163 30.45 -7.56 6.37
C LEU A 163 31.76 -8.34 6.14
N HIS A 164 31.71 -9.44 5.40
CA HIS A 164 32.92 -10.16 4.95
C HIS A 164 33.83 -9.26 4.12
N GLY A 165 33.25 -8.50 3.18
CA GLY A 165 34.00 -7.53 2.36
C GLY A 165 34.63 -6.40 3.19
N LEU A 166 34.09 -6.11 4.37
CA LEU A 166 34.65 -5.15 5.34
C LEU A 166 35.68 -5.78 6.29
N GLY A 167 35.98 -7.08 6.15
CA GLY A 167 36.99 -7.79 6.94
C GLY A 167 36.48 -8.44 8.23
N TYR A 168 35.16 -8.56 8.42
CA TYR A 168 34.58 -9.22 9.59
C TYR A 168 34.24 -10.68 9.32
N GLU A 169 34.51 -11.57 10.27
CA GLU A 169 34.06 -12.97 10.21
C GLU A 169 32.60 -13.06 10.66
N VAL A 170 31.71 -13.39 9.72
CA VAL A 170 30.26 -13.51 9.97
C VAL A 170 29.75 -14.84 9.46
N GLU A 171 29.06 -15.62 10.29
CA GLU A 171 28.39 -16.84 9.83
C GLU A 171 26.94 -16.52 9.45
N VAL A 172 26.55 -16.88 8.22
CA VAL A 172 25.16 -16.76 7.75
C VAL A 172 24.52 -18.14 7.78
N ASN A 173 23.49 -18.32 8.62
CA ASN A 173 22.68 -19.52 8.65
C ASN A 173 21.22 -19.16 8.41
N ASN A 174 20.73 -19.43 7.20
CA ASN A 174 19.35 -19.13 6.79
C ASN A 174 19.00 -17.63 6.87
N ILE A 175 18.37 -17.19 7.96
CA ILE A 175 18.01 -15.78 8.22
C ILE A 175 18.83 -15.17 9.37
N TYR A 176 19.74 -15.94 9.95
CA TYR A 176 20.55 -15.57 11.10
C TYR A 176 21.96 -15.15 10.66
N LEU A 177 22.45 -14.05 11.24
CA LEU A 177 23.80 -13.53 11.10
C LEU A 177 24.49 -13.62 12.46
N SER A 178 25.57 -14.40 12.55
CA SER A 178 26.37 -14.54 13.78
C SER A 178 27.73 -13.86 13.62
N MET A 179 28.08 -12.96 14.52
CA MET A 179 29.38 -12.28 14.56
C MET A 179 29.86 -12.21 16.01
N ASN A 180 31.07 -12.68 16.32
CA ASN A 180 31.64 -12.65 17.68
C ASN A 180 30.71 -13.26 18.76
N GLN A 181 30.10 -14.42 18.48
CA GLN A 181 29.13 -15.08 19.36
C GLN A 181 27.83 -14.30 19.61
N GLN A 182 27.60 -13.21 18.87
CA GLN A 182 26.37 -12.42 18.92
C GLN A 182 25.52 -12.72 17.68
N LEU A 183 24.23 -13.01 17.90
CA LEU A 183 23.31 -13.43 16.86
C LEU A 183 22.34 -12.29 16.53
N VAL A 184 22.24 -11.93 15.26
CA VAL A 184 21.22 -11.02 14.76
C VAL A 184 20.34 -11.77 13.76
N GLU A 185 19.06 -11.83 14.05
CA GLU A 185 18.07 -12.44 13.17
C GLU A 185 17.44 -11.40 12.24
N VAL A 186 17.35 -11.73 10.95
CA VAL A 186 16.51 -11.00 9.99
C VAL A 186 15.07 -11.48 10.17
N ALA A 187 14.50 -11.18 11.34
CA ALA A 187 13.17 -11.66 11.70
C ALA A 187 12.11 -11.07 10.75
N PRO A 188 11.06 -11.82 10.39
CA PRO A 188 9.92 -11.31 9.63
C PRO A 188 9.29 -10.07 10.24
N HIS A 189 9.40 -9.98 11.56
CA HIS A 189 8.81 -8.94 12.38
C HIS A 189 9.76 -7.77 12.64
N CYS A 190 10.93 -7.75 11.99
CA CYS A 190 11.80 -6.59 12.03
C CYS A 190 11.09 -5.35 11.49
N ALA A 191 11.55 -4.18 11.95
CA ALA A 191 11.13 -2.89 11.42
C ALA A 191 11.16 -2.84 9.88
N GLY A 192 12.00 -3.65 9.23
CA GLY A 192 12.12 -3.69 7.77
C GLY A 192 10.87 -4.13 7.00
N LEU A 193 10.14 -5.15 7.46
CA LEU A 193 8.91 -5.59 6.77
C LEU A 193 7.75 -4.63 7.06
N LYS A 194 7.66 -4.15 8.32
CA LYS A 194 6.75 -3.06 8.71
C LYS A 194 6.94 -1.84 7.80
N MET A 195 8.20 -1.51 7.50
CA MET A 195 8.54 -0.39 6.63
C MET A 195 8.24 -0.65 5.16
N LEU A 196 8.35 -1.89 4.66
CA LEU A 196 7.89 -2.23 3.31
C LEU A 196 6.40 -1.95 3.16
N PHE A 197 5.57 -2.45 4.08
CA PHE A 197 4.12 -2.21 4.04
C PHE A 197 3.76 -0.73 4.15
N THR A 198 4.41 -0.02 5.07
CA THR A 198 4.20 1.42 5.25
C THR A 198 4.62 2.20 3.99
N SER A 199 5.72 1.81 3.35
CA SER A 199 6.22 2.42 2.11
C SER A 199 5.29 2.13 0.92
N LEU A 200 4.74 0.91 0.83
CA LEU A 200 3.74 0.55 -0.17
C LEU A 200 2.45 1.35 0.03
N TYR A 201 1.99 1.49 1.28
CA TYR A 201 0.81 2.27 1.62
C TYR A 201 0.99 3.75 1.26
N MET A 202 2.11 4.34 1.64
CA MET A 202 2.42 5.71 1.25
C MET A 202 2.61 5.85 -0.26
N GLY A 203 3.18 4.83 -0.92
CA GLY A 203 3.26 4.74 -2.36
C GLY A 203 1.89 4.83 -3.04
N LEU A 204 0.86 4.18 -2.49
CA LEU A 204 -0.52 4.32 -2.99
C LEU A 204 -1.02 5.76 -2.84
N ILE A 205 -0.77 6.41 -1.70
CA ILE A 205 -1.14 7.81 -1.46
C ILE A 205 -0.44 8.75 -2.45
N LEU A 206 0.88 8.63 -2.60
CA LEU A 206 1.67 9.44 -3.52
C LEU A 206 1.24 9.22 -4.97
N THR A 207 1.03 7.97 -5.38
CA THR A 207 0.55 7.62 -6.73
C THR A 207 -0.76 8.34 -7.06
N TYR A 208 -1.66 8.48 -6.08
CA TYR A 208 -2.91 9.21 -6.25
C TYR A 208 -2.71 10.72 -6.28
N TRP A 209 -1.96 11.29 -5.33
CA TRP A 209 -1.74 12.73 -5.25
C TRP A 209 -0.92 13.31 -6.39
N THR A 210 0.01 12.54 -6.94
CA THR A 210 0.88 12.99 -8.04
C THR A 210 0.36 12.58 -9.42
N ASP A 211 -0.90 12.12 -9.51
CA ASP A 211 -1.55 11.64 -10.74
C ASP A 211 -0.76 10.53 -11.48
N LEU A 212 0.12 9.82 -10.77
CA LEU A 212 1.01 8.82 -11.37
C LEU A 212 0.22 7.64 -11.95
N TYR A 213 -0.93 7.35 -11.34
CA TYR A 213 -1.88 6.31 -11.76
C TYR A 213 -2.34 6.43 -13.22
N ARG A 214 -2.21 7.61 -13.85
CA ARG A 214 -2.57 7.81 -15.27
C ARG A 214 -1.63 7.09 -16.23
N SER A 215 -0.39 6.81 -15.81
CA SER A 215 0.60 6.07 -16.60
C SER A 215 0.96 4.76 -15.90
N LYS A 216 0.62 3.63 -16.54
CA LYS A 216 0.97 2.29 -16.04
C LYS A 216 2.49 2.10 -15.93
N LEU A 217 3.26 2.71 -16.84
CA LEU A 217 4.71 2.66 -16.82
C LEU A 217 5.29 3.39 -15.60
N ARG A 218 4.92 4.66 -15.41
CA ARG A 218 5.41 5.46 -14.26
C ARG A 218 4.98 4.83 -12.93
N THR A 219 3.75 4.34 -12.86
CA THR A 219 3.25 3.60 -11.69
C THR A 219 4.07 2.33 -11.45
N GLY A 220 4.30 1.51 -12.49
CA GLY A 220 5.08 0.28 -12.37
C GLY A 220 6.51 0.52 -11.90
N ILE A 221 7.21 1.49 -12.52
CA ILE A 221 8.56 1.89 -12.12
C ILE A 221 8.58 2.38 -10.66
N PHE A 222 7.58 3.16 -10.26
CA PHE A 222 7.50 3.66 -8.89
C PHE A 222 7.35 2.53 -7.87
N PHE A 223 6.46 1.57 -8.10
CA PHE A 223 6.27 0.43 -7.18
C PHE A 223 7.48 -0.51 -7.14
N VAL A 224 8.15 -0.73 -8.28
CA VAL A 224 9.45 -1.43 -8.28
C VAL A 224 10.47 -0.64 -7.45
N GLY A 225 10.54 0.68 -7.61
CA GLY A 225 11.40 1.56 -6.81
C GLY A 225 11.12 1.47 -5.30
N ILE A 226 9.85 1.43 -4.88
CA ILE A 226 9.46 1.24 -3.46
C ILE A 226 10.05 -0.06 -2.92
N ILE A 227 9.86 -1.16 -3.65
CA ILE A 227 10.37 -2.48 -3.24
C ILE A 227 11.89 -2.45 -3.18
N SER A 228 12.55 -1.92 -4.22
CA SER A 228 14.01 -1.84 -4.29
C SER A 228 14.60 -1.04 -3.12
N VAL A 229 14.08 0.16 -2.84
CA VAL A 229 14.56 0.98 -1.73
C VAL A 229 14.31 0.29 -0.39
N SER A 230 13.17 -0.38 -0.22
CA SER A 230 12.89 -1.12 1.02
C SER A 230 13.82 -2.30 1.22
N VAL A 231 14.17 -3.05 0.17
CA VAL A 231 15.11 -4.16 0.25
C VAL A 231 16.52 -3.65 0.55
N ILE A 232 16.97 -2.60 -0.14
CA ILE A 232 18.28 -1.98 0.10
C ILE A 232 18.37 -1.43 1.53
N GLY A 233 17.35 -0.69 1.98
CA GLY A 233 17.26 -0.18 3.34
C GLY A 233 17.33 -1.30 4.38
N ASN A 234 16.67 -2.43 4.13
CA ASN A 234 16.70 -3.58 5.03
C ASN A 234 18.07 -4.27 5.04
N ILE A 235 18.77 -4.38 3.90
CA ILE A 235 20.14 -4.89 3.85
C ILE A 235 21.05 -4.01 4.70
N LEU A 236 21.05 -2.70 4.46
CA LEU A 236 21.88 -1.74 5.20
C LEU A 236 21.58 -1.77 6.70
N ARG A 237 20.30 -1.80 7.08
CA ARG A 237 19.90 -1.86 8.49
C ARG A 237 20.41 -3.12 9.17
N ASN A 238 20.25 -4.30 8.54
CA ASN A 238 20.72 -5.55 9.12
C ASN A 238 22.25 -5.61 9.19
N THR A 239 22.97 -5.14 8.16
CA THR A 239 24.43 -5.00 8.20
C THR A 239 24.89 -4.15 9.38
N ILE A 240 24.28 -2.97 9.59
CA ILE A 240 24.64 -2.07 10.69
C ILE A 240 24.28 -2.67 12.05
N LEU A 241 23.13 -3.32 12.17
CA LEU A 241 22.71 -3.97 13.42
C LEU A 241 23.64 -5.13 13.80
N THR A 242 23.97 -6.01 12.85
CA THR A 242 24.94 -7.09 13.07
C THR A 242 26.30 -6.53 13.47
N PHE A 243 26.75 -5.47 12.80
CA PHE A 243 28.01 -4.80 13.13
C PHE A 243 28.01 -4.25 14.58
N PHE A 244 26.99 -3.50 14.98
CA PHE A 244 26.89 -2.95 16.35
C PHE A 244 26.75 -4.04 17.40
N HIS A 245 25.95 -5.08 17.13
CA HIS A 245 25.72 -6.15 18.08
C HIS A 245 27.00 -6.97 18.32
N GLY A 246 27.72 -7.36 17.25
CA GLY A 246 28.95 -8.14 17.40
C GLY A 246 30.16 -7.34 17.94
N HIS A 247 30.13 -6.00 17.98
CA HIS A 247 31.11 -5.18 18.72
C HIS A 247 30.64 -4.84 20.14
N SER A 248 29.55 -5.47 20.62
CA SER A 248 28.95 -5.19 21.92
C SER A 248 28.60 -3.71 22.13
N MET A 249 28.30 -2.97 21.06
CA MET A 249 27.86 -1.58 21.10
C MET A 249 26.38 -1.49 21.46
N THR A 250 26.01 -1.98 22.65
CA THR A 250 24.62 -2.15 23.10
C THR A 250 23.80 -0.86 23.03
N ALA A 251 24.38 0.29 23.35
CA ALA A 251 23.71 1.58 23.27
C ALA A 251 23.34 1.96 21.82
N ALA A 252 24.26 1.77 20.86
CA ALA A 252 24.02 2.05 19.45
C ALA A 252 23.02 1.05 18.84
N PHE A 253 23.12 -0.22 19.25
CA PHE A 253 22.16 -1.26 18.88
C PHE A 253 20.75 -0.93 19.38
N HIS A 254 20.57 -0.65 20.68
CA HIS A 254 19.25 -0.26 21.23
C HIS A 254 18.72 1.02 20.59
N TRP A 255 19.56 2.03 20.36
CA TRP A 255 19.14 3.27 19.71
C TRP A 255 18.60 3.02 18.30
N LEU A 256 19.29 2.18 17.51
CA LEU A 256 18.90 1.86 16.13
C LEU A 256 17.74 0.84 16.06
N HIS A 257 17.69 -0.10 17.01
CA HIS A 257 16.75 -1.21 16.99
C HIS A 257 15.41 -0.88 17.64
N GLU A 258 15.41 -0.23 18.81
CA GLU A 258 14.23 -0.06 19.67
C GLU A 258 13.86 1.41 19.95
N SER A 259 14.72 2.36 19.58
CA SER A 259 14.52 3.79 19.83
C SER A 259 14.26 4.58 18.55
N TRP A 260 14.66 5.85 18.53
CA TRP A 260 14.46 6.81 17.43
C TRP A 260 15.09 6.39 16.11
N GLY A 261 16.03 5.45 16.08
CA GLY A 261 16.63 4.98 14.83
C GLY A 261 15.61 4.36 13.87
N GLY A 262 14.53 3.75 14.38
CA GLY A 262 13.41 3.28 13.56
C GLY A 262 12.66 4.43 12.88
N ASP A 263 12.43 5.54 13.60
CA ASP A 263 11.74 6.72 13.07
C ASP A 263 12.60 7.45 12.04
N VAL A 264 13.91 7.58 12.30
CA VAL A 264 14.87 8.13 11.33
C VAL A 264 14.91 7.27 10.07
N TYR A 265 15.00 5.95 10.21
CA TYR A 265 14.92 5.03 9.07
C TYR A 265 13.63 5.22 8.28
N SER A 266 12.50 5.40 8.99
CA SER A 266 11.20 5.64 8.36
C SER A 266 11.14 6.95 7.58
N ALA A 267 11.70 8.02 8.14
CA ALA A 267 11.78 9.33 7.49
C ALA A 267 12.67 9.30 6.25
N VAL A 268 13.82 8.62 6.31
CA VAL A 268 14.72 8.44 5.15
C VAL A 268 14.04 7.65 4.05
N MET A 269 13.36 6.55 4.39
CA MET A 269 12.59 5.75 3.45
C MET A 269 11.50 6.58 2.77
N LEU A 270 10.73 7.35 3.54
CA LEU A 270 9.69 8.23 3.01
C LEU A 270 10.26 9.32 2.08
N GLY A 271 11.36 9.96 2.50
CA GLY A 271 12.06 10.96 1.68
C GLY A 271 12.55 10.37 0.36
N ALA A 272 13.10 9.16 0.37
CA ALA A 272 13.51 8.44 -0.84
C ALA A 272 12.33 8.19 -1.79
N LEU A 273 11.14 7.87 -1.29
CA LEU A 273 9.95 7.72 -2.14
C LEU A 273 9.60 9.03 -2.85
N VAL A 274 9.63 10.16 -2.14
CA VAL A 274 9.35 11.48 -2.72
C VAL A 274 10.38 11.82 -3.81
N LEU A 275 11.67 11.54 -3.57
CA LEU A 275 12.72 11.72 -4.57
C LEU A 275 12.50 10.84 -5.80
N ILE A 276 12.10 9.57 -5.62
CA ILE A 276 11.79 8.67 -6.74
C ILE A 276 10.61 9.21 -7.56
N VAL A 277 9.54 9.67 -6.90
CA VAL A 277 8.39 10.24 -7.62
C VAL A 277 8.83 11.45 -8.45
N ASN A 278 9.62 12.36 -7.87
CA ASN A 278 10.14 13.52 -8.57
C ASN A 278 11.02 13.11 -9.77
N ALA A 279 11.93 12.16 -9.57
CA ALA A 279 12.78 11.63 -10.63
C ALA A 279 11.97 10.99 -11.77
N ILE A 280 10.91 10.23 -11.46
CA ILE A 280 10.03 9.62 -12.47
C ILE A 280 9.26 10.69 -13.23
N GLN A 281 8.74 11.72 -12.56
CA GLN A 281 8.01 12.80 -13.21
C GLN A 281 8.91 13.61 -14.15
N THR A 282 10.17 13.80 -13.80
CA THR A 282 11.15 14.57 -14.57
C THR A 282 11.76 13.77 -15.73
N HIS A 283 12.07 12.49 -15.53
CA HIS A 283 12.87 11.71 -16.49
C HIS A 283 12.08 10.65 -17.29
N VAL A 284 10.92 10.19 -16.80
CA VAL A 284 10.19 9.09 -17.45
C VAL A 284 9.03 9.63 -18.29
N PRO A 285 9.01 9.41 -19.61
CA PRO A 285 7.88 9.82 -20.45
C PRO A 285 6.58 9.09 -20.06
N ALA A 286 5.43 9.71 -20.29
CA ALA A 286 4.13 9.17 -19.86
C ALA A 286 3.77 7.84 -20.56
N THR A 287 4.25 7.64 -21.79
CA THR A 287 4.08 6.43 -22.60
C THR A 287 5.37 6.18 -23.37
N LEU A 288 5.82 4.94 -23.44
CA LEU A 288 6.86 4.55 -24.40
C LEU A 288 6.23 4.67 -25.79
N ALA A 289 6.64 5.66 -26.58
CA ALA A 289 6.26 5.70 -27.98
C ALA A 289 6.82 4.43 -28.63
N THR A 290 5.93 3.54 -29.07
CA THR A 290 6.32 2.50 -30.02
C THR A 290 6.75 3.23 -31.28
N VAL A 291 8.05 3.22 -31.56
CA VAL A 291 8.56 3.61 -32.87
C VAL A 291 7.99 2.60 -33.86
N THR A 292 6.84 2.91 -34.46
CA THR A 292 6.41 2.25 -35.69
C THR A 292 7.38 2.69 -36.76
N VAL A 293 8.31 1.81 -37.12
CA VAL A 293 9.12 1.93 -38.33
C VAL A 293 8.16 1.82 -39.51
N GLN A 294 7.56 2.94 -39.90
CA GLN A 294 6.68 2.99 -41.05
C GLN A 294 6.73 4.41 -41.62
N ASP A 295 7.87 4.73 -42.23
CA ASP A 295 8.03 5.74 -43.28
C ASP A 295 9.48 5.68 -43.80
N ALA A 296 9.81 4.59 -44.47
CA ALA A 296 10.98 4.50 -45.34
C ALA A 296 10.56 3.78 -46.61
N GLY A 297 10.20 4.54 -47.65
CA GLY A 297 10.14 4.00 -49.02
C GLY A 297 8.91 4.32 -49.85
N THR A 298 8.51 5.59 -49.98
CA THR A 298 7.81 6.07 -51.18
C THR A 298 8.43 7.39 -51.65
N THR A 299 9.71 7.34 -51.99
CA THR A 299 10.30 8.34 -52.88
C THR A 299 9.68 8.19 -54.26
N SER A 300 8.89 9.19 -54.64
CA SER A 300 8.39 9.43 -55.99
C SER A 300 9.51 9.33 -57.03
N MET A 301 9.41 8.37 -57.95
CA MET A 301 10.22 8.38 -59.18
C MET A 301 9.76 9.56 -60.05
N SER A 302 10.53 10.64 -60.03
CA SER A 302 10.49 11.67 -61.06
C SER A 302 11.01 11.09 -62.38
N SER A 303 10.23 11.26 -63.46
CA SER A 303 10.58 10.91 -64.84
C SER A 303 11.89 11.56 -65.30
N PRO A 304 12.71 10.88 -66.13
CA PRO A 304 13.93 11.48 -66.67
C PRO A 304 13.62 12.51 -67.78
N PRO A 305 14.51 13.49 -68.03
CA PRO A 305 14.31 14.51 -69.07
C PRO A 305 14.48 13.91 -70.49
N PRO A 306 13.95 14.59 -71.53
CA PRO A 306 14.05 14.11 -72.90
C PRO A 306 15.50 14.24 -73.40
N PHE A 307 15.99 13.22 -74.09
CA PHE A 307 17.24 13.26 -74.82
C PHE A 307 17.02 13.90 -76.19
N ASP A 308 17.69 15.02 -76.47
CA ASP A 308 17.95 15.50 -77.82
C ASP A 308 19.19 14.76 -78.35
N PHE A 309 19.03 13.93 -79.39
CA PHE A 309 19.90 13.73 -80.56
C PHE A 309 19.23 12.77 -81.56
#